data_AF-A0A2V8DU09-F1
#
_entry.id   AF-A0A2V8DU09-F1
#
_cell.length_a   1.000
_cell.length_b   1.000
_cell.length_c   1.000
_cell.angle_alpha   90.00
_cell.angle_beta   90.00
_cell.angle_gamma   90.00
#
_symmetry.space_group_name_H-M   'P 1'
#
loop_
_entity.id
_entity.type
_entity.pdbx_description
1 polymer ?
#
loop_
_entity_poly.entity_id
_entity_poly.type
_entity_poly.pdbx_seq_one_letter_code
_entity_poly.pdbx_strand_id
1 'polypeptide(L)'
;QRRVAGFLRRNRYAQLVYNPFLRQQFAESYGRQVAEFVRLFGELPSHLDGHHHMHLCANILLSGIPPKSAKMRRNFSFWPGEKSWLNRVYRRTVDRWLARRYRLTEFFFDLTASLQHHCLDRALALAGTGSVELMTHPTLKFECEFLMSDALPPMLRGLDIGSYRHL
;
A
#
# COMPACT_ATOMS: atom_id res chain seq x y z
N GLN A 1 -19.20 -11.63 2.03
CA GLN A 1 -18.68 -10.28 2.39
C GLN A 1 -19.12 -9.79 3.79
N ARG A 2 -20.39 -9.85 4.21
CA ARG A 2 -20.84 -9.32 5.53
C ARG A 2 -20.05 -9.85 6.75
N ARG A 3 -19.73 -11.15 6.79
CA ARG A 3 -18.92 -11.76 7.89
C ARG A 3 -17.49 -11.22 7.95
N VAL A 4 -16.83 -11.07 6.79
CA VAL A 4 -15.48 -10.49 6.69
C VAL A 4 -15.48 -9.03 7.14
N ALA A 5 -16.44 -8.23 6.65
CA ALA A 5 -16.58 -6.84 7.05
C ALA A 5 -16.86 -6.70 8.55
N GLY A 6 -17.75 -7.52 9.11
CA GLY A 6 -18.05 -7.52 10.54
C GLY A 6 -16.84 -7.85 11.41
N PHE A 7 -16.02 -8.82 10.98
CA PHE A 7 -14.77 -9.15 11.66
C PHE A 7 -13.77 -7.99 11.62
N LEU A 8 -13.49 -7.45 10.43
CA LEU A 8 -12.49 -6.38 10.24
C LEU A 8 -12.91 -5.06 10.89
N ARG A 9 -14.22 -4.79 11.02
CA ARG A 9 -14.75 -3.57 11.65
C ARG A 9 -14.84 -3.66 13.18
N ARG A 10 -14.65 -4.84 13.77
CA ARG A 10 -14.82 -5.03 15.22
C ARG A 10 -13.83 -4.19 16.03
N ASN A 11 -12.60 -4.02 15.56
CA ASN A 11 -11.63 -3.04 16.06
C ASN A 11 -10.45 -2.89 15.08
N ARG A 12 -9.62 -1.86 15.30
CA ARG A 12 -8.43 -1.57 14.47
C ARG A 12 -7.37 -2.67 14.44
N TYR A 13 -7.34 -3.55 15.44
CA TYR A 13 -6.38 -4.65 15.55
C TYR A 13 -6.89 -5.95 14.91
N ALA A 14 -8.16 -6.00 14.47
CA ALA A 14 -8.72 -7.17 13.81
C ALA A 14 -7.94 -7.55 12.54
N GLN A 15 -7.31 -6.57 11.88
CA GLN A 15 -6.43 -6.81 10.74
C GLN A 15 -5.20 -7.66 11.12
N LEU A 16 -4.75 -7.64 12.37
CA LEU A 16 -3.59 -8.37 12.85
C LEU A 16 -3.92 -9.79 13.32
N VAL A 17 -5.21 -10.09 13.49
CA VAL A 17 -5.67 -11.38 14.02
C VAL A 17 -6.05 -12.29 12.87
N TYR A 18 -5.47 -13.49 12.84
CA TYR A 18 -5.85 -14.52 11.89
C TYR A 18 -7.09 -15.28 12.37
N ASN A 19 -8.17 -15.24 11.59
CA ASN A 19 -9.38 -16.00 11.85
C ASN A 19 -9.50 -17.21 10.89
N PRO A 20 -9.21 -18.45 11.34
CA PRO A 20 -9.24 -19.63 10.46
C PRO A 20 -10.65 -19.90 9.90
N PHE A 21 -11.70 -19.59 10.65
CA PHE A 21 -13.10 -19.81 10.24
C PHE A 21 -13.59 -18.85 9.15
N LEU A 22 -12.81 -17.81 8.83
CA LEU A 22 -13.08 -16.88 7.75
C LEU A 22 -12.15 -17.06 6.55
N ARG A 23 -11.21 -18.00 6.59
CA ARG A 23 -10.19 -18.20 5.55
C ARG A 23 -10.79 -18.28 4.14
N GLN A 24 -11.80 -19.13 3.96
CA GLN A 24 -12.45 -19.32 2.66
C GLN A 24 -13.17 -18.04 2.20
N GLN A 25 -13.84 -17.34 3.09
CA GLN A 25 -14.56 -16.11 2.77
C GLN A 25 -13.60 -14.98 2.37
N PHE A 26 -12.39 -14.93 2.94
CA PHE A 26 -11.34 -14.03 2.48
C PHE A 26 -10.84 -14.42 1.08
N ALA A 27 -10.58 -15.70 0.82
CA ALA A 27 -10.14 -16.18 -0.49
C ALA A 27 -11.19 -15.92 -1.58
N GLU A 28 -12.47 -16.18 -1.30
CA GLU A 28 -13.58 -15.88 -2.20
C GLU A 28 -13.71 -14.38 -2.47
N SER A 29 -13.58 -13.54 -1.43
CA SER A 29 -13.66 -12.08 -1.60
C SER A 29 -12.51 -11.54 -2.44
N TYR A 30 -11.29 -12.07 -2.27
CA TYR A 30 -10.15 -11.73 -3.11
C TYR A 30 -10.36 -12.20 -4.55
N GLY A 31 -10.70 -13.47 -4.75
CA GLY A 31 -10.90 -14.06 -6.08
C GLY A 31 -11.97 -13.33 -6.89
N ARG A 32 -13.09 -12.93 -6.25
CA ARG A 32 -14.14 -12.13 -6.91
C ARG A 32 -13.64 -10.74 -7.33
N GLN A 33 -12.83 -10.07 -6.51
CA GLN A 33 -12.29 -8.76 -6.87
C GLN A 33 -11.28 -8.86 -8.01
N VAL A 34 -10.42 -9.88 -8.02
CA VAL A 34 -9.47 -10.11 -9.11
C VAL A 34 -10.21 -10.49 -10.40
N ALA A 35 -11.20 -11.38 -10.32
CA ALA A 35 -12.02 -11.76 -11.48
C ALA A 35 -12.76 -10.54 -12.06
N GLU A 36 -13.31 -9.69 -11.19
CA GLU A 36 -13.98 -8.46 -11.63
C GLU A 36 -13.00 -7.45 -12.24
N PHE A 37 -11.80 -7.31 -11.67
CA PHE A 37 -10.75 -6.49 -12.26
C PHE A 37 -10.39 -6.98 -13.68
N VAL A 38 -10.17 -8.29 -13.85
CA VAL A 38 -9.88 -8.88 -15.16
C VAL A 38 -11.04 -8.68 -16.13
N ARG A 39 -12.29 -8.82 -15.67
CA ARG A 39 -13.47 -8.58 -16.49
C ARG A 39 -13.55 -7.13 -16.98
N LEU A 40 -13.18 -6.16 -16.14
CA LEU A 40 -13.25 -4.73 -16.45
C LEU A 40 -12.08 -4.25 -17.31
N PHE A 41 -10.86 -4.75 -17.05
CA PHE A 41 -9.62 -4.22 -17.64
C PHE A 41 -8.95 -5.17 -18.64
N GLY A 42 -9.42 -6.41 -18.76
CA GLY A 42 -8.91 -7.41 -19.71
C GLY A 42 -7.57 -8.04 -19.33
N GLU A 43 -6.99 -7.66 -18.19
CA GLU A 43 -5.69 -8.14 -17.72
C GLU A 43 -5.66 -8.30 -16.20
N LEU A 44 -4.64 -8.99 -15.68
CA LEU A 44 -4.39 -9.09 -14.25
C LEU A 44 -3.93 -7.75 -13.67
N PRO A 45 -4.24 -7.45 -12.40
CA PRO A 45 -3.74 -6.26 -11.75
C PRO A 45 -2.20 -6.30 -11.68
N SER A 46 -1.57 -5.16 -11.97
CA SER A 46 -0.10 -5.05 -11.95
C SER A 46 0.49 -5.20 -10.54
N HIS A 47 -0.30 -4.91 -9.51
CA HIS A 47 0.05 -5.06 -8.10
C HIS A 47 -1.22 -5.13 -7.25
N LEU A 48 -1.04 -5.47 -5.97
CA LEU A 48 -2.09 -5.53 -4.97
C LEU A 48 -1.97 -4.37 -3.99
N ASP A 49 -3.05 -3.64 -3.82
CA ASP A 49 -3.26 -2.70 -2.73
C ASP A 49 -4.65 -2.90 -2.11
N GLY A 50 -5.03 -2.02 -1.19
CA GLY A 50 -6.32 -2.13 -0.53
C GLY A 50 -6.63 -0.90 0.30
N HIS A 51 -7.90 -0.50 0.27
CA HIS A 51 -8.40 0.58 1.10
C HIS A 51 -8.11 0.29 2.58
N HIS A 52 -7.61 1.30 3.31
CA HIS A 52 -7.12 1.17 4.69
C HIS A 52 -6.08 0.06 4.92
N HIS A 53 -5.29 -0.29 3.90
CA HIS A 53 -4.30 -1.38 3.94
C HIS A 53 -4.87 -2.76 4.29
N MET A 54 -6.16 -2.99 4.03
CA MET A 54 -6.81 -4.27 4.35
C MET A 54 -6.20 -5.48 3.62
N HIS A 55 -5.48 -5.25 2.52
CA HIS A 55 -4.71 -6.27 1.81
C HIS A 55 -3.56 -6.84 2.66
N LEU A 56 -3.10 -6.12 3.68
CA LEU A 56 -2.07 -6.56 4.63
C LEU A 56 -2.64 -7.25 5.87
N CYS A 57 -3.94 -7.56 5.92
CA CYS A 57 -4.47 -8.27 7.07
C CYS A 57 -3.96 -9.71 7.15
N ALA A 58 -3.85 -10.23 8.38
CA ALA A 58 -3.31 -11.56 8.68
C ALA A 58 -4.04 -12.67 7.90
N ASN A 59 -5.37 -12.56 7.75
CA ASN A 59 -6.16 -13.52 6.98
C ASN A 59 -5.80 -13.58 5.49
N ILE A 60 -5.41 -12.46 4.86
CA ILE A 60 -4.95 -12.45 3.46
C ILE A 60 -3.54 -13.01 3.37
N LEU A 61 -2.64 -12.50 4.22
CA LEU A 61 -1.22 -12.79 4.15
C LEU A 61 -0.86 -14.21 4.58
N LEU A 62 -1.38 -14.68 5.71
CA LEU A 62 -1.04 -15.99 6.29
C LEU A 62 -1.78 -17.15 5.61
N SER A 63 -2.93 -16.89 4.98
CA SER A 63 -3.62 -17.89 4.15
C SER A 63 -2.91 -18.17 2.84
N GLY A 64 -1.93 -17.33 2.45
CA GLY A 64 -1.24 -17.41 1.18
C GLY A 64 -2.17 -17.18 -0.02
N ILE A 65 -3.17 -16.30 0.14
CA ILE A 65 -4.18 -16.03 -0.90
C ILE A 65 -3.53 -15.35 -2.12
N PRO A 66 -2.73 -14.27 -1.96
CA PRO A 66 -1.99 -13.72 -3.08
C PRO A 66 -0.91 -14.71 -3.56
N PRO A 67 -0.65 -14.79 -4.88
CA PRO A 67 0.47 -15.55 -5.42
C PRO A 67 1.79 -15.13 -4.76
N LYS A 68 2.68 -16.10 -4.53
CA LYS A 68 4.07 -15.77 -4.17
C LYS A 68 4.65 -14.88 -5.26
N SER A 69 5.53 -13.94 -4.87
CA SER A 69 6.13 -12.94 -5.77
C SER A 69 5.17 -11.96 -6.46
N ALA A 70 3.87 -11.96 -6.10
CA ALA A 70 2.97 -10.86 -6.48
C ALA A 70 3.54 -9.52 -5.99
N LYS A 71 3.34 -8.48 -6.79
CA LYS A 71 3.71 -7.11 -6.42
C LYS A 71 2.67 -6.56 -5.48
N MET A 72 3.08 -5.90 -4.41
CA MET A 72 2.16 -5.47 -3.35
C MET A 72 2.60 -4.13 -2.75
N ARG A 73 1.63 -3.28 -2.44
CA ARG A 73 1.84 -2.06 -1.68
C ARG A 73 2.18 -2.40 -0.23
N ARG A 74 3.26 -1.83 0.28
CA ARG A 74 3.71 -2.02 1.67
C ARG A 74 2.97 -1.10 2.67
N ASN A 75 3.38 -1.15 3.93
CA ASN A 75 2.93 -0.20 4.94
C ASN A 75 3.55 1.20 4.73
N PHE A 76 2.86 2.24 5.21
CA PHE A 76 3.41 3.59 5.27
C PHE A 76 4.79 3.64 5.92
N SER A 77 5.67 4.38 5.26
CA SER A 77 6.98 4.78 5.75
C SER A 77 6.83 6.07 6.55
N PHE A 78 7.42 6.11 7.74
CA PHE A 78 7.33 7.24 8.66
C PHE A 78 8.73 7.69 9.07
N TRP A 79 8.89 8.99 9.28
CA TRP A 79 10.13 9.60 9.75
C TRP A 79 10.29 9.44 11.28
N PRO A 80 11.54 9.54 11.81
CA PRO A 80 11.76 9.64 13.25
C PRO A 80 10.95 10.81 13.85
N GLY A 81 10.14 10.52 14.87
CA GLY A 81 9.29 11.52 15.54
C GLY A 81 7.79 11.42 15.19
N GLU A 82 7.42 10.82 14.06
CA GLU A 82 6.01 10.69 13.64
C GLU A 82 5.27 9.54 14.35
N LYS A 83 6.01 8.55 14.84
CA LYS A 83 5.51 7.39 15.59
C LYS A 83 6.50 6.94 16.66
N SER A 84 5.99 6.24 17.68
CA SER A 84 6.82 5.60 18.70
C SER A 84 7.83 4.64 18.07
N TRP A 85 9.00 4.52 18.68
CA TRP A 85 10.07 3.61 18.23
C TRP A 85 9.59 2.16 18.06
N LEU A 86 8.75 1.68 18.98
CA LEU A 86 8.14 0.34 18.91
C LEU A 86 7.33 0.13 17.62
N ASN A 87 6.56 1.14 17.20
CA ASN A 87 5.76 1.05 15.98
C ASN A 87 6.66 0.97 14.73
N ARG A 88 7.78 1.69 14.72
CA ARG A 88 8.78 1.64 13.63
C ARG A 88 9.44 0.26 13.53
N VAL A 89 9.85 -0.32 14.65
CA VAL A 89 10.47 -1.67 14.68
C VAL A 89 9.47 -2.73 14.23
N TYR A 90 8.23 -2.67 14.72
CA TYR A 90 7.16 -3.57 14.31
C TYR A 90 6.95 -3.52 12.79
N ARG A 91 6.76 -2.32 12.23
CA ARG A 91 6.57 -2.13 10.78
C ARG A 91 7.75 -2.63 9.98
N ARG A 92 8.99 -2.34 10.39
CA ARG A 92 10.20 -2.84 9.72
C ARG A 92 10.27 -4.38 9.71
N THR A 93 9.78 -5.02 10.76
CA THR A 93 9.74 -6.49 10.85
C THR A 93 8.67 -7.06 9.91
N VAL A 94 7.48 -6.48 9.90
CA VAL A 94 6.40 -6.86 8.98
C VAL A 94 6.83 -6.66 7.52
N ASP A 95 7.42 -5.51 7.20
CA ASP A 95 7.87 -5.20 5.84
C ASP A 95 8.99 -6.15 5.39
N ARG A 96 9.92 -6.51 6.28
CA ARG A 96 10.96 -7.51 5.97
C ARG A 96 10.36 -8.91 5.75
N TRP A 97 9.32 -9.28 6.50
CA TRP A 97 8.61 -10.53 6.25
C TRP A 97 7.86 -10.50 4.92
N LEU A 98 7.17 -9.39 4.60
CA LEU A 98 6.49 -9.20 3.33
C LEU A 98 7.46 -9.25 2.15
N ALA A 99 8.60 -8.57 2.24
CA ALA A 99 9.62 -8.52 1.18
C ALA A 99 10.26 -9.88 0.87
N ARG A 100 10.20 -10.84 1.81
CA ARG A 100 10.64 -12.22 1.55
C ARG A 100 9.64 -13.01 0.71
N ARG A 101 8.38 -12.57 0.63
CA ARG A 101 7.28 -13.31 0.00
C ARG A 101 6.70 -12.60 -1.23
N TYR A 102 6.78 -11.27 -1.27
CA TYR A 102 6.16 -10.40 -2.27
C TYR A 102 7.18 -9.36 -2.76
N ARG A 103 6.94 -8.82 -3.95
CA ARG A 103 7.73 -7.69 -4.47
C ARG A 103 7.11 -6.38 -3.99
N LEU A 104 7.90 -5.54 -3.34
CA LEU A 104 7.44 -4.28 -2.74
C LEU A 104 8.36 -3.15 -3.19
N THR A 105 7.84 -1.93 -3.16
CA THR A 105 8.69 -0.73 -3.18
C THR A 105 9.51 -0.61 -1.88
N GLU A 106 10.60 0.13 -1.93
CA GLU A 106 11.44 0.39 -0.76
C GLU A 106 10.80 1.41 0.18
N PHE A 107 10.01 2.33 -0.34
CA PHE A 107 9.30 3.34 0.43
C PHE A 107 7.88 3.55 -0.08
N PHE A 108 6.99 3.90 0.86
CA PHE A 108 5.59 4.20 0.57
C PHE A 108 5.13 5.40 1.40
N PHE A 109 4.70 6.46 0.75
CA PHE A 109 4.26 7.71 1.38
C PHE A 109 2.88 8.14 0.89
N ASP A 110 2.20 8.93 1.71
CA ASP A 110 0.94 9.59 1.37
C ASP A 110 1.23 11.05 0.99
N LEU A 111 0.69 11.54 -0.12
CA LEU A 111 0.94 12.90 -0.60
C LEU A 111 0.41 13.94 0.39
N THR A 112 -0.83 13.79 0.87
CA THR A 112 -1.43 14.67 1.89
C THR A 112 -0.50 14.82 3.09
N ALA A 113 -0.10 13.71 3.71
CA ALA A 113 0.80 13.72 4.86
C ALA A 113 2.16 14.33 4.51
N SER A 114 2.69 14.05 3.32
CA SER A 114 3.99 14.56 2.87
C SER A 114 4.00 16.08 2.68
N LEU A 115 2.89 16.64 2.17
CA LEU A 115 2.70 18.08 2.03
C LEU A 115 2.49 18.76 3.39
N GLN A 116 1.63 18.19 4.25
CA GLN A 116 1.33 18.73 5.58
C GLN A 116 2.55 18.76 6.50
N HIS A 117 3.43 17.76 6.39
CA HIS A 117 4.66 17.68 7.19
C HIS A 117 5.89 18.25 6.49
N HIS A 118 5.73 18.89 5.32
CA HIS A 118 6.81 19.45 4.52
C HIS A 118 7.97 18.46 4.30
N CYS A 119 7.64 17.20 4.01
CA CYS A 119 8.61 16.12 3.84
C CYS A 119 8.60 15.48 2.44
N LEU A 120 7.83 16.06 1.50
CA LEU A 120 7.80 15.62 0.10
C LEU A 120 9.20 15.61 -0.55
N ASP A 121 10.00 16.67 -0.37
CA ASP A 121 11.37 16.72 -0.92
C ASP A 121 12.24 15.57 -0.44
N ARG A 122 12.07 15.15 0.82
CA ARG A 122 12.81 14.01 1.38
C ARG A 122 12.32 12.69 0.78
N ALA A 123 11.01 12.55 0.56
CA ALA A 123 10.46 11.38 -0.11
C ALA A 123 10.96 11.28 -1.56
N LEU A 124 11.06 12.41 -2.27
CA LEU A 124 11.60 12.46 -3.63
C LEU A 124 13.11 12.23 -3.66
N ALA A 125 13.87 12.72 -2.68
CA ALA A 125 15.30 12.42 -2.57
C ALA A 125 15.58 10.91 -2.43
N LEU A 126 14.70 10.17 -1.71
CA LEU A 126 14.81 8.72 -1.61
C LEU A 126 14.61 8.02 -2.97
N ALA A 127 13.83 8.60 -3.88
CA ALA A 127 13.61 8.07 -5.23
C ALA A 127 14.89 8.07 -6.08
N GLY A 128 15.88 8.91 -5.75
CA GLY A 128 17.20 8.87 -6.37
C GLY A 128 18.05 7.66 -5.97
N THR A 129 17.70 6.97 -4.88
CA THR A 129 18.48 5.84 -4.33
C THR A 129 17.71 4.53 -4.29
N GLY A 130 16.39 4.57 -4.53
CA GLY A 130 15.49 3.44 -4.27
C GLY A 130 14.11 3.63 -4.87
N SER A 131 13.27 2.59 -4.80
CA SER A 131 11.90 2.66 -5.32
C SER A 131 10.94 3.29 -4.31
N VAL A 132 10.27 4.36 -4.72
CA VAL A 132 9.30 5.10 -3.90
C VAL A 132 7.93 5.04 -4.55
N GLU A 133 6.92 4.66 -3.78
CA GLU A 133 5.52 4.85 -4.15
C GLU A 133 4.92 6.01 -3.35
N LEU A 134 4.34 6.97 -4.08
CA LEU A 134 3.62 8.11 -3.51
C LEU A 134 2.13 7.97 -3.81
N MET A 135 1.33 7.71 -2.77
CA MET A 135 -0.11 7.58 -2.89
C MET A 135 -0.77 8.96 -2.93
N THR A 136 -1.78 9.08 -3.78
CA THR A 136 -2.63 10.26 -3.90
C THR A 136 -4.10 9.86 -3.81
N HIS A 137 -4.91 10.82 -3.42
CA HIS A 137 -6.36 10.83 -3.36
C HIS A 137 -6.89 12.04 -4.16
N PRO A 138 -6.92 11.97 -5.50
CA PRO A 138 -7.30 13.10 -6.35
C PRO A 138 -8.73 13.64 -6.13
N THR A 139 -9.54 12.96 -5.31
CA THR A 139 -10.83 13.47 -4.81
C THR A 139 -10.68 14.64 -3.84
N LEU A 140 -9.51 14.80 -3.20
CA LEU A 140 -9.21 15.94 -2.34
C LEU A 140 -8.79 17.12 -3.20
N LYS A 141 -9.54 18.22 -3.10
CA LYS A 141 -9.34 19.41 -3.96
C LYS A 141 -7.89 19.90 -3.96
N PHE A 142 -7.28 20.01 -2.78
CA PHE A 142 -5.90 20.51 -2.67
C PHE A 142 -4.86 19.55 -3.27
N GLU A 143 -5.06 18.23 -3.20
CA GLU A 143 -4.16 17.28 -3.85
C GLU A 143 -4.31 17.35 -5.37
N CYS A 144 -5.55 17.45 -5.86
CA CYS A 144 -5.81 17.64 -7.28
C CYS A 144 -5.17 18.94 -7.80
N GLU A 145 -5.37 20.05 -7.08
CA GLU A 145 -4.74 21.35 -7.39
C GLU A 145 -3.20 21.23 -7.41
N PHE A 146 -2.60 20.55 -6.44
CA PHE A 146 -1.15 20.33 -6.39
C PHE A 146 -0.66 19.47 -7.57
N LEU A 147 -1.33 18.34 -7.85
CA LEU A 147 -0.96 17.43 -8.95
C LEU A 147 -1.07 18.08 -10.32
N MET A 148 -2.03 19.01 -10.48
CA MET A 148 -2.25 19.76 -11.73
C MET A 148 -1.44 21.07 -11.79
N SER A 149 -0.69 21.41 -10.74
CA SER A 149 0.11 22.63 -10.69
C SER A 149 1.46 22.48 -11.39
N ASP A 150 2.05 23.62 -11.77
CA ASP A 150 3.42 23.67 -12.31
C ASP A 150 4.50 23.41 -11.25
N ALA A 151 4.14 23.21 -9.98
CA ALA A 151 5.09 22.96 -8.91
C ALA A 151 5.66 21.54 -8.95
N LEU A 152 4.87 20.54 -9.36
CA LEU A 152 5.27 19.14 -9.34
C LEU A 152 6.27 18.75 -10.45
N PRO A 153 6.08 19.14 -11.73
CA PRO A 153 6.99 18.70 -12.80
C PRO A 153 8.48 19.05 -12.56
N PRO A 154 8.84 20.25 -12.04
CA PRO A 154 10.22 20.54 -11.66
C PRO A 154 10.78 19.60 -10.60
N MET A 155 9.96 19.18 -9.62
CA MET A 155 10.38 18.30 -8.52
C MET A 155 10.63 16.86 -8.98
N LEU A 156 9.91 16.41 -10.01
CA LEU A 156 10.07 15.08 -10.59
C LEU A 156 11.19 15.00 -11.63
N ARG A 157 11.78 16.14 -12.02
CA ARG A 157 12.80 16.20 -13.05
C ARG A 157 14.04 15.40 -12.63
N GLY A 158 14.45 14.46 -13.48
CA GLY A 158 15.61 13.60 -13.23
C GLY A 158 15.31 12.36 -12.39
N LEU A 159 14.07 12.16 -11.95
CA LEU A 159 13.61 10.91 -11.36
C LEU A 159 13.07 9.98 -12.45
N ASP A 160 13.31 8.68 -12.28
CA ASP A 160 12.69 7.66 -13.13
C ASP A 160 11.25 7.40 -12.66
N ILE A 161 10.27 7.92 -13.42
CA ILE A 161 8.85 7.80 -13.08
C ILE A 161 8.31 6.53 -13.73
N GLY A 162 7.97 5.56 -12.89
CA GLY A 162 7.49 4.26 -13.33
C GLY A 162 6.11 3.90 -12.81
N SER A 163 5.70 2.67 -13.13
CA SER A 163 4.55 2.01 -12.51
C SER A 163 5.02 0.70 -11.89
N TYR A 164 4.13 0.05 -11.13
CA TYR A 164 4.37 -1.29 -10.62
C TYR A 164 4.70 -2.32 -11.69
N ARG A 165 4.49 -2.06 -13.00
CA ARG A 165 4.94 -2.97 -14.06
C ARG A 165 6.47 -3.09 -14.14
N HIS A 166 7.20 -2.05 -13.73
CA HIS A 166 8.67 -2.00 -13.81
C HIS A 166 9.40 -2.53 -12.56
N LEU A 167 8.66 -2.90 -11.51
CA LEU A 167 9.18 -3.48 -10.24
C LEU A 167 9.37 -5.01 -10.32
#